data_AF-A0A967N7D8-F1
#
_entry.id   AF-A0A967N7D8-F1
#
_cell.length_a   1.000
_cell.length_b   1.000
_cell.length_c   1.000
_cell.angle_alpha   90.00
_cell.angle_beta   90.00
_cell.angle_gamma   90.00
#
_symmetry.space_group_name_H-M   'P 1'
#
loop_
_entity.id
_entity.type
_entity.pdbx_description
1 polymer ?
#
loop_
_entity_poly.entity_id
_entity_poly.type
_entity_poly.pdbx_seq_one_letter_code
_entity_poly.pdbx_strand_id
1 'polypeptide(L)'
;MGAFLTDLHTHLLPSVDDGARTFREAARHLEDAHRDGVREVVLTPHLDASTLTARRMEALVELHRSVLADLRDWCRDLGGVPALTLGHELLARCGNDAERALDVEGTGLGSSSWVLVEFGFDVPGRPIEVIRTLREG
;
A
#
# COMPACT_ATOMS: atom_id res chain seq x y z
N MET A 1 -4.58 -0.09 28.23
CA MET A 1 -3.86 -0.48 27.01
C MET A 1 -3.12 0.76 26.52
N GLY A 2 -1.81 0.69 26.36
CA GLY A 2 -1.05 1.81 25.78
C GLY A 2 -1.39 1.92 24.29
N ALA A 3 -1.47 3.15 23.78
CA ALA A 3 -1.56 3.37 22.34
C ALA A 3 -0.26 2.90 21.68
N PHE A 4 -0.37 2.19 20.56
CA PHE A 4 0.78 1.86 19.71
C PHE A 4 0.68 2.66 18.40
N LEU A 5 1.81 2.83 17.73
CA LEU A 5 1.88 3.57 16.47
C LEU A 5 1.67 2.62 15.29
N THR A 6 0.77 3.00 14.37
CA THR A 6 0.55 2.32 13.09
C THR A 6 1.01 3.23 11.96
N ASP A 7 1.88 2.71 11.11
CA ASP A 7 2.23 3.36 9.84
C ASP A 7 1.26 2.89 8.75
N LEU A 8 0.60 3.82 8.09
CA LEU A 8 -0.44 3.55 7.09
C LEU A 8 0.04 3.73 5.65
N HIS A 9 1.27 4.21 5.44
CA HIS A 9 1.79 4.47 4.09
C HIS A 9 3.31 4.32 4.04
N THR A 10 3.78 3.31 3.31
CA THR A 10 5.20 3.06 3.11
C THR A 10 5.48 2.16 1.91
N HIS A 11 6.61 2.39 1.24
CA HIS A 11 7.09 1.61 0.10
C HIS A 11 8.17 0.60 0.52
N LEU A 12 7.92 -0.13 1.62
CA LEU A 12 8.86 -1.14 2.13
C LEU A 12 8.59 -2.55 1.58
N LEU A 13 7.59 -2.74 0.71
CA LEU A 13 7.45 -4.01 0.00
C LEU A 13 8.60 -4.11 -1.03
N PRO A 14 9.49 -5.12 -0.92
CA PRO A 14 10.75 -5.07 -1.64
C PRO A 14 10.61 -5.37 -3.13
N SER A 15 11.33 -4.62 -3.96
CA SER A 15 11.53 -4.87 -5.39
C SER A 15 10.26 -4.79 -6.26
N VAL A 16 9.19 -4.13 -5.79
CA VAL A 16 7.93 -4.01 -6.54
C VAL A 16 7.70 -2.62 -7.15
N ASP A 17 8.27 -1.59 -6.54
CA ASP A 17 8.17 -0.20 -6.99
C ASP A 17 9.48 0.56 -6.72
N ASP A 18 9.40 1.88 -6.57
CA ASP A 18 10.51 2.81 -6.35
C ASP A 18 10.98 2.91 -4.89
N GLY A 19 10.37 2.15 -3.97
CA GLY A 19 10.78 2.06 -2.58
C GLY A 19 11.96 1.12 -2.32
N ALA A 20 11.80 0.23 -1.33
CA ALA A 20 12.84 -0.69 -0.91
C ALA A 20 13.27 -1.62 -2.07
N ARG A 21 14.56 -1.64 -2.39
CA ARG A 21 15.09 -2.37 -3.55
C ARG A 21 15.34 -3.84 -3.27
N THR A 22 15.46 -4.21 -1.99
CA THR A 22 15.81 -5.56 -1.54
C THR A 22 15.12 -5.90 -0.22
N PHE A 23 14.95 -7.20 0.06
CA PHE A 23 14.46 -7.70 1.34
C PHE A 23 15.31 -7.22 2.53
N ARG A 24 16.64 -7.16 2.37
CA ARG A 24 17.56 -6.68 3.40
C ARG A 24 17.30 -5.21 3.76
N GLU A 25 17.10 -4.37 2.74
CA GLU A 25 16.79 -2.95 2.93
C GLU A 25 15.45 -2.77 3.62
N ALA A 26 14.39 -3.45 3.13
CA ALA A 26 13.08 -3.44 3.75
C ALA A 26 13.12 -3.88 5.22
N ALA A 27 13.74 -5.02 5.51
CA ALA A 27 13.86 -5.56 6.86
C ALA A 27 14.57 -4.60 7.82
N ARG A 28 15.67 -3.97 7.38
CA ARG A 28 16.39 -2.98 8.19
C ARG A 28 15.49 -1.80 8.57
N HIS A 29 14.74 -1.26 7.61
CA HIS A 29 13.82 -0.16 7.88
C HIS A 29 12.67 -0.58 8.81
N LEU A 30 12.19 -1.81 8.70
CA LEU A 30 11.17 -2.35 9.61
C LEU A 30 11.72 -2.53 11.04
N GLU A 31 12.95 -3.01 11.22
CA GLU A 31 13.58 -3.06 12.55
C GLU A 31 13.74 -1.67 13.17
N ASP A 32 14.12 -0.68 12.35
CA ASP A 32 14.23 0.72 12.79
C ASP A 32 12.86 1.27 13.20
N ALA A 33 11.81 1.07 12.38
CA ALA A 33 10.45 1.46 12.71
C ALA A 33 9.94 0.80 14.00
N HIS A 34 10.24 -0.49 14.19
CA HIS A 34 9.90 -1.21 15.43
C HIS A 34 10.58 -0.58 16.66
N ARG A 35 11.86 -0.23 16.54
CA ARG A 35 12.64 0.43 17.59
C ARG A 35 12.04 1.80 17.96
N ASP A 36 11.51 2.50 16.96
CA ASP A 36 10.88 3.81 17.11
C ASP A 36 9.43 3.74 17.63
N GLY A 37 8.93 2.55 17.93
CA GLY A 37 7.61 2.35 18.56
C GLY A 37 6.48 2.01 17.59
N VAL A 38 6.76 1.89 16.29
CA VAL A 38 5.78 1.37 15.32
C VAL A 38 5.52 -0.10 15.62
N ARG A 39 4.25 -0.49 15.67
CA ARG A 39 3.84 -1.88 15.94
C ARG A 39 3.06 -2.51 14.81
N GLU A 40 2.48 -1.69 13.94
CA GLU A 40 1.78 -2.13 12.74
C GLU A 40 2.20 -1.27 11.55
N VAL A 41 2.34 -1.89 10.38
CA VAL A 41 2.65 -1.24 9.11
C VAL A 41 1.73 -1.77 8.04
N VAL A 42 1.05 -0.87 7.33
CA VAL A 42 0.40 -1.18 6.06
C VAL A 42 1.39 -0.83 4.95
N LEU A 43 1.90 -1.84 4.24
CA LEU A 43 2.72 -1.64 3.05
C LEU A 43 1.82 -1.19 1.92
N THR A 44 2.14 -0.07 1.28
CA THR A 44 1.31 0.57 0.24
C THR A 44 2.10 0.76 -1.04
N PRO A 45 2.59 -0.32 -1.69
CA PRO A 45 3.27 -0.17 -2.96
C PRO A 45 2.34 0.45 -4.01
N HIS A 46 2.94 1.09 -5.01
CA HIS A 46 2.19 1.72 -6.08
C HIS A 46 1.32 0.74 -6.86
N LEU A 47 0.09 1.16 -7.16
CA LEU A 47 -0.80 0.51 -8.12
C LEU A 47 -1.38 1.58 -9.05
N ASP A 48 -0.86 1.66 -10.28
CA ASP A 48 -1.23 2.70 -11.22
C ASP A 48 -2.60 2.42 -11.88
N ALA A 49 -3.65 2.79 -11.16
CA ALA A 49 -5.02 2.67 -11.62
C ALA A 49 -5.28 3.47 -12.89
N SER A 50 -4.49 4.52 -13.19
CA SER A 50 -4.65 5.34 -14.40
C SER A 50 -4.21 4.64 -15.69
N THR A 51 -3.34 3.63 -15.60
CA THR A 51 -2.81 2.91 -16.78
C THR A 51 -3.13 1.43 -16.80
N LEU A 52 -3.39 0.82 -15.64
CA LEU A 52 -3.66 -0.61 -15.52
C LEU A 52 -5.13 -0.96 -15.75
N THR A 53 -5.34 -2.13 -16.35
CA THR A 53 -6.67 -2.75 -16.39
C THR A 53 -6.95 -3.47 -15.06
N ALA A 54 -8.23 -3.69 -14.71
CA ALA A 54 -8.62 -4.42 -13.50
C ALA A 54 -7.90 -5.78 -13.38
N ARG A 55 -7.89 -6.58 -14.46
CA ARG A 55 -7.17 -7.87 -14.50
C ARG A 55 -5.67 -7.74 -14.22
N ARG A 56 -5.01 -6.67 -14.67
CA ARG A 56 -3.59 -6.43 -14.38
C ARG A 56 -3.38 -6.00 -12.93
N MET A 57 -4.30 -5.21 -12.39
CA MET A 57 -4.29 -4.83 -10.98
C MET A 57 -4.45 -6.07 -10.08
N GLU A 58 -5.42 -6.94 -10.37
CA GLU A 58 -5.60 -8.22 -9.66
C GLU A 58 -4.31 -9.06 -9.65
N ALA A 59 -3.66 -9.19 -10.80
CA ALA A 59 -2.40 -9.95 -10.91
C ALA A 59 -1.26 -9.32 -10.09
N LEU A 60 -1.18 -7.99 -10.04
CA LEU A 60 -0.20 -7.28 -9.21
C LEU A 60 -0.51 -7.38 -7.72
N VAL A 61 -1.79 -7.28 -7.32
CA VAL A 61 -2.20 -7.50 -5.93
C VAL A 61 -1.77 -8.89 -5.46
N GLU A 62 -1.98 -9.92 -6.28
CA GLU A 62 -1.57 -11.28 -5.92
C GLU A 62 -0.05 -11.44 -5.85
N LEU A 63 0.69 -10.82 -6.78
CA LEU A 63 2.15 -10.75 -6.70
C LEU A 63 2.60 -10.07 -5.39
N HIS A 64 2.02 -8.92 -5.06
CA HIS A 64 2.34 -8.18 -3.84
C HIS A 64 2.02 -8.99 -2.58
N ARG A 65 0.94 -9.79 -2.57
CA ARG A 65 0.65 -10.73 -1.47
C ARG A 65 1.73 -11.80 -1.32
N SER A 66 2.22 -12.37 -2.42
CA SER A 66 3.33 -13.33 -2.40
C SER A 66 4.59 -12.69 -1.83
N VAL A 67 4.95 -11.48 -2.30
CA VAL A 67 6.15 -10.77 -1.82
C VAL A 67 6.02 -10.41 -0.33
N LEU A 68 4.82 -10.06 0.15
CA LEU A 68 4.57 -9.82 1.58
C LEU A 68 4.79 -11.10 2.39
N ALA A 69 4.36 -12.26 1.90
CA ALA A 69 4.60 -13.53 2.57
C ALA A 69 6.11 -13.81 2.66
N ASP A 70 6.85 -13.63 1.57
CA ASP A 70 8.30 -13.78 1.54
C ASP A 70 9.00 -12.79 2.50
N LEU A 71 8.50 -11.56 2.61
CA LEU A 71 9.07 -10.54 3.49
C LEU A 71 8.84 -10.89 4.97
N ARG A 72 7.63 -11.37 5.31
CA ARG A 72 7.33 -11.87 6.66
C ARG A 72 8.23 -13.04 7.02
N ASP A 73 8.48 -13.94 6.08
CA ASP A 73 9.38 -15.07 6.25
C ASP A 73 10.83 -14.64 6.45
N TRP A 74 11.30 -13.67 5.65
CA TRP A 74 12.62 -13.06 5.81
C TRP A 74 12.81 -12.42 7.18
N CYS A 75 11.75 -11.80 7.72
CA CYS A 75 11.81 -11.09 9.00
C CYS A 75 11.63 -11.99 10.23
N ARG A 76 11.35 -13.29 10.06
CA ARG A 76 10.95 -14.20 11.15
C ARG A 76 11.97 -14.29 12.28
N ASP A 77 13.26 -14.26 11.94
CA ASP A 77 14.36 -14.45 12.89
C ASP A 77 14.98 -13.12 13.37
N LEU A 78 14.36 -11.98 13.04
CA LEU A 78 14.82 -10.66 13.46
C LEU A 78 14.42 -10.34 14.91
N GLY A 79 15.14 -9.41 15.53
CA GLY A 79 14.93 -9.00 16.93
C GLY A 79 13.61 -8.26 17.18
N GLY A 80 12.85 -7.94 16.12
CA GLY A 80 11.52 -7.34 16.17
C GLY A 80 11.22 -6.51 14.93
N VAL A 81 10.06 -6.73 14.32
CA VAL A 81 9.49 -5.91 13.25
C VAL A 81 8.02 -5.60 13.57
N PRO A 82 7.40 -4.57 12.98
CA PRO A 82 5.97 -4.34 13.08
C PRO A 82 5.19 -5.49 12.45
N ALA A 83 3.93 -5.68 12.87
CA ALA A 83 3.01 -6.53 12.13
C ALA A 83 2.75 -5.90 10.76
N LEU A 84 3.00 -6.66 9.70
CA LEU A 84 2.91 -6.17 8.32
C LEU A 84 1.57 -6.58 7.73
N THR A 85 0.86 -5.65 7.11
CA THR A 85 -0.31 -5.89 6.25
C THR A 85 -0.11 -5.24 4.89
N LEU A 86 -0.93 -5.63 3.90
CA LEU A 86 -0.89 -5.03 2.56
C LEU A 86 -2.03 -4.03 2.39
N GLY A 87 -1.77 -2.96 1.65
CA GLY A 87 -2.72 -2.18 0.88
C GLY A 87 -2.03 -1.73 -0.40
N HIS A 88 -2.55 -0.67 -1.04
CA HIS A 88 -1.92 -0.07 -2.22
C HIS A 88 -2.08 1.44 -2.20
N GLU A 89 -1.07 2.15 -2.69
CA GLU A 89 -1.23 3.53 -3.10
C GLU A 89 -1.79 3.56 -4.53
N LEU A 90 -3.05 3.96 -4.66
CA LEU A 90 -3.75 3.98 -5.94
C LEU A 90 -3.42 5.27 -6.69
N LEU A 91 -2.62 5.17 -7.75
CA LEU A 91 -2.35 6.33 -8.60
C LEU A 91 -3.53 6.53 -9.54
N ALA A 92 -4.26 7.62 -9.35
CA ALA A 92 -5.43 7.97 -10.14
C ALA A 92 -5.26 9.34 -10.80
N ARG A 93 -5.76 9.50 -12.03
CA ARG A 93 -5.86 10.81 -12.69
C ARG A 93 -7.26 11.39 -12.60
N CYS A 94 -8.26 10.55 -12.41
CA CYS A 94 -9.65 10.95 -12.30
C CYS A 94 -10.45 10.00 -11.38
N GLY A 95 -11.70 10.35 -11.08
CA GLY A 95 -12.57 9.54 -10.22
C GLY A 95 -12.78 8.12 -10.75
N ASN A 96 -12.97 7.98 -12.07
CA ASN A 96 -13.17 6.68 -12.70
C ASN A 96 -11.96 5.74 -12.56
N ASP A 97 -10.74 6.26 -12.47
CA ASP A 97 -9.56 5.42 -12.23
C ASP A 97 -9.59 4.86 -10.80
N ALA A 98 -9.92 5.71 -9.82
CA ALA A 98 -10.05 5.32 -8.43
C ALA A 98 -11.20 4.32 -8.22
N GLU A 99 -12.39 4.56 -8.80
CA GLU A 99 -13.53 3.63 -8.73
C GLU A 99 -13.17 2.24 -9.28
N ARG A 100 -12.52 2.18 -10.45
CA ARG A 100 -12.10 0.90 -11.05
C ARG A 100 -11.14 0.12 -10.14
N ALA A 101 -10.31 0.82 -9.37
CA ALA A 101 -9.40 0.18 -8.41
C ALA A 101 -10.09 -0.23 -7.09
N LEU A 102 -11.19 0.44 -6.70
CA LEU A 102 -12.01 0.03 -5.56
C LEU A 102 -12.69 -1.33 -5.80
N ASP A 103 -13.04 -1.64 -7.04
CA ASP A 103 -13.64 -2.93 -7.41
C ASP A 103 -12.65 -4.10 -7.36
N VAL A 104 -11.34 -3.82 -7.25
CA VAL A 104 -10.30 -4.86 -7.17
C VAL A 104 -10.10 -5.29 -5.73
N GLU A 105 -10.41 -6.56 -5.42
CA GLU A 105 -10.22 -7.11 -4.09
C GLU A 105 -8.75 -7.06 -3.64
N GLY A 106 -8.49 -6.46 -2.48
CA GLY A 106 -7.17 -6.39 -1.86
C GLY A 106 -6.42 -5.07 -2.03
N THR A 107 -7.08 -4.03 -2.58
CA THR A 107 -6.54 -2.66 -2.66
C THR A 107 -6.74 -1.84 -1.38
N GLY A 108 -7.57 -2.32 -0.46
CA GLY A 108 -7.82 -1.68 0.85
C GLY A 108 -6.58 -1.68 1.77
N LEU A 109 -6.51 -0.69 2.66
CA LEU A 109 -5.49 -0.62 3.71
C LEU A 109 -5.74 -1.74 4.74
N GLY A 110 -4.96 -2.82 4.63
CA GLY A 110 -5.14 -4.03 5.44
C GLY A 110 -6.47 -4.72 5.12
N SER A 111 -7.27 -4.98 6.16
CA SER A 111 -8.61 -5.57 6.02
C SER A 111 -9.74 -4.53 6.09
N SER A 112 -9.41 -3.24 5.94
CA SER A 112 -10.38 -2.15 6.07
C SER A 112 -11.05 -1.81 4.74
N SER A 113 -12.11 -1.00 4.80
CA SER A 113 -12.74 -0.39 3.63
C SER A 113 -12.10 0.95 3.23
N TRP A 114 -10.96 1.31 3.83
CA TRP A 114 -10.25 2.53 3.51
C TRP A 114 -9.22 2.25 2.42
N VAL A 115 -9.07 3.17 1.47
CA VAL A 115 -8.03 3.13 0.44
C VAL A 115 -7.15 4.36 0.52
N LEU A 116 -5.92 4.22 0.05
CA LEU A 116 -5.01 5.33 -0.17
C LEU A 116 -5.02 5.66 -1.67
N VAL A 117 -5.31 6.92 -2.00
CA VAL A 117 -5.34 7.41 -3.38
C VAL A 117 -4.38 8.58 -3.51
N GLU A 118 -3.46 8.49 -4.46
CA GLU A 118 -2.62 9.60 -4.88
C GLU A 118 -3.11 10.15 -6.21
N PHE A 119 -3.17 11.48 -6.31
CA PHE A 119 -3.45 12.17 -7.56
C PHE A 119 -2.16 12.74 -8.12
N GLY A 120 -1.86 12.43 -9.39
CA GLY A 120 -0.68 12.95 -10.06
C GLY A 120 -0.59 14.49 -9.95
N PHE A 121 0.64 15.00 -9.78
CA PHE A 121 0.91 16.44 -9.63
C PHE A 121 0.47 17.28 -10.85
N ASP A 122 0.23 16.62 -11.99
CA ASP A 122 -0.12 17.21 -13.28
C ASP A 122 -1.63 17.15 -13.61
N VAL A 123 -2.47 16.58 -12.74
CA VAL A 123 -3.91 16.41 -13.01
C VAL A 123 -4.63 17.77 -13.07
N PRO A 124 -5.16 18.19 -14.24
CA PRO A 124 -5.96 19.40 -14.36
C PRO A 124 -7.36 19.14 -13.79
N GLY A 125 -7.64 19.67 -12.60
CA GLY A 125 -8.90 19.45 -11.88
C GLY A 125 -8.70 19.56 -10.38
N ARG A 126 -9.78 19.62 -9.59
CA ARG A 126 -9.66 19.64 -8.13
C ARG A 126 -9.79 18.20 -7.60
N PRO A 127 -8.88 17.72 -6.73
CA PRO A 127 -9.02 16.43 -6.03
C PRO A 127 -10.40 16.22 -5.37
N ILE A 128 -11.12 17.31 -5.07
CA ILE A 128 -12.49 17.30 -4.55
C ILE A 128 -13.50 16.58 -5.46
N GLU A 129 -13.29 16.57 -6.78
CA GLU A 129 -14.20 15.92 -7.72
C GLU A 129 -14.11 14.39 -7.59
N VAL A 130 -12.89 13.87 -7.38
CA VAL A 130 -12.69 12.45 -7.09
C VAL A 130 -13.30 12.05 -5.76
N ILE A 131 -13.12 12.87 -4.71
CA ILE A 131 -13.71 12.60 -3.38
C ILE A 131 -15.24 12.53 -3.46
N ARG A 132 -15.88 13.32 -4.34
CA ARG A 132 -17.34 13.27 -4.54
C ARG A 132 -17.78 11.98 -5.23
N THR A 133 -17.08 11.59 -6.29
CA THR A 133 -17.30 10.32 -6.98
C THR A 133 -17.23 9.13 -6.01
N LEU A 134 -16.21 9.07 -5.16
CA LEU A 134 -16.04 8.01 -4.15
C LEU A 134 -17.09 8.00 -3.02
N ARG A 135 -17.91 9.04 -2.87
CA ARG A 135 -18.96 9.14 -1.84
C ARG A 135 -20.37 8.83 -2.34
N GLU A 136 -20.57 8.86 -3.65
CA GLU A 136 -21.89 8.74 -4.28
C GLU A 136 -22.16 7.35 -4.87
N GLY A 137 -21.13 6.50 -4.97
CA GLY A 137 -21.23 5.06 -5.29
C GLY A 137 -21.27 4.18 -4.04
#